data_AF-A0A3D5UQM1-F1
#
_entry.id   AF-A0A3D5UQM1-F1
#
_cell.length_a   1.000
_cell.length_b   1.000
_cell.length_c   1.000
_cell.angle_alpha   90.00
_cell.angle_beta   90.00
_cell.angle_gamma   90.00
#
_symmetry.space_group_name_H-M   'P 1'
#
loop_
_entity.id
_entity.type
_entity.pdbx_description
1 polymer ?
#
loop_
_entity_poly.entity_id
_entity_poly.type
_entity_poly.pdbx_seq_one_letter_code
_entity_poly.pdbx_strand_id
1 'polypeptide(L)'
;PETLGKLNTYMKNGGTIFFDTRDQDQAVGGMVTPGTATLRRLLGRLDLPPLAPVPAGHVLTKSFYLLRDFPGRWNGGELWVEAPSPDGENLSNDGVSTIIVGSNDYAAAWARDAQGRALYAVSPGGERQREMAERFGVNLVMYALTGNYKADQVHVPALLERLGQ
;
A
#
# COMPACT_ATOMS: atom_id res chain seq x y z
N PRO A 1 7.25 10.03 22.81
CA PRO A 1 8.01 10.98 21.95
C PRO A 1 9.10 10.29 21.14
N GLU A 2 9.97 9.51 21.81
CA GLU A 2 11.07 8.78 21.17
C GLU A 2 10.61 7.79 20.08
N THR A 3 9.56 7.01 20.33
CA THR A 3 8.99 6.06 19.35
C THR A 3 8.50 6.75 18.08
N LEU A 4 7.85 7.92 18.21
CA LEU A 4 7.39 8.70 17.06
C LEU A 4 8.56 9.29 16.29
N GLY A 5 9.61 9.74 17.00
CA GLY A 5 10.87 10.16 16.38
C GLY A 5 11.49 9.05 15.54
N LYS A 6 11.56 7.81 16.06
CA LYS A 6 12.07 6.65 15.32
C LYS A 6 11.25 6.32 14.08
N LEU A 7 9.91 6.39 14.16
CA LEU A 7 9.04 6.20 12.99
C LEU A 7 9.25 7.28 11.94
N ASN A 8 9.32 8.55 12.34
CA ASN A 8 9.62 9.65 11.43
C ASN A 8 10.97 9.46 10.74
N THR A 9 12.01 9.05 11.48
CA THR A 9 13.33 8.75 10.90
C THR A 9 13.26 7.57 9.93
N TYR A 10 12.53 6.50 10.26
CA TYR A 10 12.37 5.35 9.37
C TYR A 10 11.71 5.76 8.05
N MET A 11 10.61 6.51 8.09
CA MET A 11 9.92 6.99 6.89
C MET A 11 10.77 7.97 6.06
N LYS A 12 11.48 8.90 6.72
CA LYS A 12 12.41 9.84 6.06
C LYS A 12 13.59 9.16 5.36
N ASN A 13 13.94 7.95 5.77
CA ASN A 13 15.04 7.16 5.20
C ASN A 13 14.56 6.09 4.19
N GLY A 14 13.35 6.23 3.62
CA GLY A 14 12.82 5.31 2.61
C GLY A 14 12.03 4.13 3.16
N GLY A 15 11.77 4.08 4.47
CA GLY A 15 10.98 3.01 5.06
C GLY A 15 9.48 3.14 4.76
N THR A 16 8.88 2.07 4.25
CA THR A 16 7.41 1.97 4.07
C THR A 16 6.75 1.33 5.30
N ILE A 17 5.61 1.86 5.70
CA ILE A 17 4.70 1.32 6.72
C ILE A 17 3.36 1.00 6.06
N PHE A 18 2.93 -0.25 6.20
CA PHE A 18 1.60 -0.70 5.77
C PHE A 18 0.65 -0.81 6.97
N PHE A 19 -0.47 -0.11 6.92
CA PHE A 19 -1.54 -0.17 7.91
C PHE A 19 -2.71 -0.99 7.35
N ASP A 20 -2.95 -2.15 7.96
CA ASP A 20 -4.12 -2.98 7.73
C ASP A 20 -5.15 -2.71 8.85
N THR A 21 -6.16 -1.89 8.56
CA THR A 21 -7.15 -1.43 9.57
C THR A 21 -8.24 -2.46 9.87
N ARG A 22 -8.42 -3.45 8.98
CA ARG A 22 -9.32 -4.61 9.13
C ARG A 22 -10.79 -4.28 9.40
N ASP A 23 -11.24 -3.09 9.02
CA ASP A 23 -12.52 -2.54 9.41
C ASP A 23 -13.47 -2.32 8.22
N GLN A 24 -13.17 -2.93 7.07
CA GLN A 24 -14.05 -2.87 5.89
C GLN A 24 -15.45 -3.43 6.15
N ASP A 25 -15.57 -4.50 6.92
CA ASP A 25 -16.86 -5.10 7.30
C ASP A 25 -17.65 -4.25 8.31
N GLN A 26 -16.99 -3.28 8.95
CA GLN A 26 -17.60 -2.33 9.89
C GLN A 26 -17.94 -0.99 9.25
N ALA A 27 -17.42 -0.72 8.05
CA ALA A 27 -17.60 0.53 7.31
C ALA A 27 -19.01 0.61 6.67
N VAL A 28 -20.06 0.58 7.49
CA VAL A 28 -21.43 0.80 7.03
C VAL A 28 -21.66 2.30 6.80
N GLY A 29 -21.97 2.70 5.57
CA GLY A 29 -22.40 4.06 5.24
C GLY A 29 -21.33 5.14 5.32
N GLY A 30 -20.04 4.80 5.16
CA GLY A 30 -18.94 5.78 5.14
C GLY A 30 -18.61 6.40 6.51
N MET A 31 -19.10 5.81 7.61
CA MET A 31 -18.74 6.23 8.96
C MET A 31 -17.27 5.93 9.25
N VAL A 32 -16.62 6.80 10.03
CA VAL A 32 -15.26 6.57 10.52
C VAL A 32 -15.27 5.35 11.43
N THR A 33 -14.59 4.30 11.00
CA THR A 33 -14.41 3.07 11.77
C THR A 33 -13.41 3.25 12.92
N PRO A 34 -13.46 2.41 13.96
CA PRO A 34 -12.49 2.48 15.06
C PRO A 34 -11.02 2.34 14.62
N GLY A 35 -10.76 1.52 13.60
CA GLY A 35 -9.42 1.36 13.01
C GLY A 35 -8.95 2.66 12.35
N THR A 36 -9.77 3.25 11.48
CA THR A 36 -9.49 4.57 10.86
C THR A 36 -9.33 5.68 11.90
N ALA A 37 -10.14 5.71 12.96
CA ALA A 37 -10.00 6.70 14.04
C ALA A 37 -8.68 6.54 14.79
N THR A 38 -8.29 5.29 15.08
CA THR A 38 -7.01 4.97 15.71
C THR A 38 -5.84 5.37 14.82
N LEU A 39 -5.92 5.07 13.53
CA LEU A 39 -4.93 5.46 12.55
C LEU A 39 -4.79 6.99 12.52
N ARG A 40 -5.89 7.75 12.36
CA ARG A 40 -5.85 9.23 12.39
C ARG A 40 -5.22 9.78 13.66
N ARG A 41 -5.49 9.18 14.82
CA ARG A 41 -4.87 9.58 16.10
C ARG A 41 -3.37 9.31 16.14
N LEU A 42 -2.91 8.18 15.57
CA LEU A 42 -1.49 7.84 15.48
C LEU A 42 -0.76 8.74 14.47
N LEU A 43 -1.37 8.92 13.30
CA LEU A 43 -0.82 9.70 12.18
C LEU A 43 -0.86 11.21 12.44
N GLY A 44 -1.83 11.74 13.20
CA GLY A 44 -1.91 13.17 13.53
C GLY A 44 -0.75 13.70 14.40
N ARG A 45 0.18 12.82 14.80
CA ARG A 45 1.43 13.18 15.48
C ARG A 45 2.67 12.99 14.60
N LEU A 46 2.48 12.49 13.38
CA LEU A 46 3.50 12.29 12.37
C LEU A 46 3.34 13.38 11.32
N ASP A 47 4.45 13.82 10.75
CA ASP A 47 4.45 14.79 9.65
C ASP A 47 4.28 14.01 8.35
N LEU A 48 3.04 13.90 7.87
CA LEU A 48 2.68 13.03 6.77
C LEU A 48 2.01 13.80 5.65
N PRO A 49 2.33 13.48 4.39
CA PRO A 49 1.61 14.05 3.26
C PRO A 49 0.14 13.60 3.29
N PRO A 50 -0.75 14.35 2.62
CA PRO A 50 -2.14 13.93 2.45
C PRO A 50 -2.20 12.54 1.79
N LEU A 51 -3.23 11.76 2.11
CA LEU A 51 -3.46 10.45 1.49
C LEU A 51 -4.50 10.55 0.38
N ALA A 52 -4.33 9.76 -0.67
CA ALA A 52 -5.29 9.59 -1.75
C ALA A 52 -5.47 8.10 -2.10
N PRO A 53 -6.60 7.68 -2.70
CA PRO A 53 -6.77 6.32 -3.20
C PRO A 53 -5.70 6.01 -4.25
N VAL A 54 -5.23 4.77 -4.29
CA VAL A 54 -4.21 4.32 -5.24
C VAL A 54 -4.69 4.55 -6.68
N PRO A 55 -4.01 5.39 -7.48
CA PRO A 55 -4.36 5.61 -8.87
C PRO A 55 -4.18 4.34 -9.73
N ALA A 56 -4.95 4.20 -10.80
CA ALA A 56 -4.87 3.04 -11.70
C ALA A 56 -3.44 2.82 -12.28
N GLY A 57 -2.69 3.90 -12.52
CA GLY A 57 -1.32 3.85 -13.05
C GLY A 57 -0.21 3.62 -12.01
N HIS A 58 -0.56 3.53 -10.72
CA HIS A 58 0.41 3.46 -9.62
C HIS A 58 1.31 2.24 -9.70
N VAL A 59 2.58 2.34 -9.30
CA VAL A 59 3.55 1.24 -9.43
C VAL A 59 3.16 0.00 -8.62
N LEU A 60 2.46 0.15 -7.49
CA LEU A 60 1.88 -0.97 -6.73
C LEU A 60 1.00 -1.90 -7.59
N THR A 61 0.33 -1.41 -8.64
CA THR A 61 -0.51 -2.26 -9.51
C THR A 61 0.32 -3.18 -10.41
N LYS A 62 1.62 -2.93 -10.54
CA LYS A 62 2.51 -3.60 -11.49
C LYS A 62 3.91 -3.89 -10.94
N SER A 63 4.08 -3.87 -9.61
CA SER A 63 5.38 -4.09 -8.97
C SER A 63 5.90 -5.50 -9.22
N PHE A 64 5.03 -6.52 -9.19
CA PHE A 64 5.34 -7.89 -9.59
C PHE A 64 4.25 -8.46 -10.50
N TYR A 65 3.05 -8.68 -9.95
CA TYR A 65 1.84 -9.01 -10.68
C TYR A 65 1.15 -7.76 -11.24
N LEU A 66 0.38 -7.94 -12.31
CA LEU A 66 -0.56 -6.93 -12.80
C LEU A 66 -1.89 -7.08 -12.04
N LEU A 67 -2.23 -6.06 -11.26
CA LEU A 67 -3.41 -6.00 -10.42
C LEU A 67 -4.30 -4.83 -10.83
N ARG A 68 -5.62 -4.99 -10.67
CA ARG A 68 -6.61 -3.91 -10.87
C ARG A 68 -7.23 -3.46 -9.55
N ASP A 69 -7.31 -4.40 -8.61
CA ASP A 69 -7.87 -4.27 -7.29
C ASP A 69 -6.90 -4.84 -6.25
N PHE A 70 -7.16 -4.50 -4.99
CA PHE A 70 -6.35 -4.91 -3.84
C PHE A 70 -7.23 -5.60 -2.80
N PRO A 71 -7.82 -6.78 -3.13
CA PRO A 71 -8.65 -7.49 -2.18
C PRO A 71 -7.81 -8.06 -1.04
N GLY A 72 -8.43 -8.18 0.13
CA GLY A 72 -7.93 -8.92 1.27
C GLY A 72 -8.92 -10.03 1.61
N ARG A 73 -9.17 -10.23 2.91
CA ARG A 73 -10.27 -11.08 3.37
C ARG A 73 -11.62 -10.52 2.92
N TRP A 74 -11.72 -9.20 2.85
CA TRP A 74 -12.84 -8.47 2.28
C TRP A 74 -12.49 -7.93 0.89
N ASN A 75 -13.54 -7.64 0.12
CA ASN A 75 -13.44 -6.94 -1.16
C ASN A 75 -14.33 -5.69 -1.11
N GLY A 76 -13.84 -4.56 -1.62
CA GLY A 76 -14.56 -3.29 -1.67
C GLY A 76 -13.96 -2.15 -0.84
N GLY A 77 -12.95 -2.43 0.00
CA GLY A 77 -12.16 -1.38 0.65
C GLY A 77 -11.15 -0.75 -0.30
N GLU A 78 -10.99 0.57 -0.21
CA GLU A 78 -9.97 1.30 -0.96
C GLU A 78 -8.58 1.15 -0.33
N LEU A 79 -7.56 1.05 -1.19
CA LEU A 79 -6.17 1.16 -0.78
C LEU A 79 -5.73 2.62 -0.96
N TRP A 80 -5.10 3.18 0.06
CA TRP A 80 -4.64 4.57 0.10
C TRP A 80 -3.12 4.63 0.17
N VAL A 81 -2.56 5.60 -0.54
CA VAL A 81 -1.14 5.95 -0.58
C VAL A 81 -0.98 7.45 -0.37
N GLU A 82 0.26 7.91 -0.23
CA GLU A 82 0.56 9.33 -0.26
C GLU A 82 0.05 9.96 -1.56
N ALA A 83 -0.63 11.09 -1.43
CA ALA A 83 -1.17 11.80 -2.57
C ALA A 83 -0.01 12.35 -3.41
N PRO A 84 -0.06 12.18 -4.74
CA PRO A 84 0.94 12.79 -5.60
C PRO A 84 0.94 14.31 -5.44
N SER A 85 2.13 14.91 -5.44
CA SER A 85 2.25 16.37 -5.51
C SER A 85 1.58 16.91 -6.78
N PRO A 86 0.91 18.07 -6.75
CA PRO A 86 0.48 18.78 -7.95
C PRO A 86 1.62 19.00 -8.95
N ASP A 87 2.84 19.19 -8.45
CA ASP A 87 4.03 19.47 -9.26
C ASP A 87 4.80 18.20 -9.67
N GLY A 88 4.32 17.00 -9.30
CA GLY A 88 4.97 15.72 -9.61
C GLY A 88 6.26 15.42 -8.82
N GLU A 89 6.79 16.39 -8.06
CA GLU A 89 8.10 16.28 -7.39
C GLU A 89 8.07 15.73 -5.96
N ASN A 90 6.91 15.73 -5.25
CA ASN A 90 6.87 15.41 -3.80
C ASN A 90 6.50 13.96 -3.46
N LEU A 91 6.94 12.97 -4.22
CA LEU A 91 7.10 11.64 -3.60
C LEU A 91 8.52 11.58 -3.05
N SER A 92 8.69 12.06 -1.81
CA SER A 92 9.92 11.83 -1.04
C SER A 92 10.24 10.33 -1.06
N ASN A 93 11.51 9.98 -1.30
CA ASN A 93 11.99 8.62 -1.56
C ASN A 93 11.67 8.07 -2.97
N ASP A 94 12.06 8.79 -4.02
CA ASP A 94 12.15 8.26 -5.39
C ASP A 94 10.81 7.74 -5.96
N GLY A 95 9.67 8.32 -5.57
CA GLY A 95 8.36 7.84 -6.03
C GLY A 95 7.72 6.74 -5.15
N VAL A 96 8.31 6.43 -3.99
CA VAL A 96 7.83 5.39 -3.07
C VAL A 96 7.07 5.99 -1.91
N SER A 97 5.80 5.60 -1.79
CA SER A 97 4.92 5.95 -0.69
C SER A 97 5.46 5.36 0.61
N THR A 98 5.75 6.21 1.61
CA THR A 98 6.20 5.75 2.93
C THR A 98 5.04 5.20 3.75
N ILE A 99 3.81 5.54 3.39
CA ILE A 99 2.60 5.01 4.01
C ILE A 99 1.69 4.37 2.98
N ILE A 100 1.17 3.20 3.33
CA ILE A 100 0.11 2.51 2.60
C ILE A 100 -0.95 2.12 3.62
N VAL A 101 -2.22 2.36 3.32
CA VAL A 101 -3.34 2.05 4.23
C VAL A 101 -4.40 1.27 3.48
N GLY A 102 -4.86 0.16 4.03
CA GLY A 102 -6.01 -0.55 3.48
C GLY A 102 -6.86 -1.19 4.57
N SER A 103 -8.13 -1.43 4.25
CA SER A 103 -9.15 -1.89 5.21
C SER A 103 -9.58 -3.35 5.04
N ASN A 104 -9.10 -4.02 3.99
CA ASN A 104 -9.63 -5.31 3.55
C ASN A 104 -9.19 -6.53 4.40
N ASP A 105 -8.55 -6.35 5.56
CA ASP A 105 -8.06 -7.43 6.43
C ASP A 105 -7.14 -8.40 5.67
N TYR A 106 -6.03 -7.85 5.20
CA TYR A 106 -5.06 -8.56 4.36
C TYR A 106 -4.32 -9.64 5.12
N ALA A 107 -3.94 -9.36 6.38
CA ALA A 107 -3.24 -10.31 7.21
C ALA A 107 -4.05 -11.60 7.39
N ALA A 108 -5.38 -11.51 7.57
CA ALA A 108 -6.24 -12.68 7.67
C ALA A 108 -6.35 -13.46 6.34
N ALA A 109 -6.30 -12.77 5.20
CA ALA A 109 -6.30 -13.43 3.89
C ALA A 109 -5.03 -14.28 3.67
N TRP A 110 -3.88 -13.79 4.16
CA TRP A 110 -2.56 -14.41 4.04
C TRP A 110 -2.29 -15.48 5.12
N ALA A 111 -3.04 -15.46 6.21
CA ALA A 111 -2.79 -16.31 7.36
C ALA A 111 -3.05 -17.79 7.04
N ARG A 112 -2.02 -18.62 7.23
CA ARG A 112 -2.05 -20.08 7.04
C ARG A 112 -1.55 -20.80 8.29
N ASP A 113 -2.08 -22.01 8.53
CA ASP A 113 -1.57 -22.90 9.58
C ASP A 113 -0.28 -23.63 9.15
N ALA A 114 0.26 -24.47 10.03
CA ALA A 114 1.49 -25.23 9.77
C ALA A 114 1.34 -26.26 8.62
N GLN A 115 0.11 -26.61 8.23
CA GLN A 115 -0.18 -27.49 7.10
C GLN A 115 -0.48 -26.69 5.82
N GLY A 116 -0.32 -25.37 5.85
CA GLY A 116 -0.58 -24.48 4.73
C GLY A 116 -2.07 -24.21 4.47
N ARG A 117 -2.98 -24.61 5.36
CA ARG A 117 -4.41 -24.35 5.20
C ARG A 117 -4.72 -22.93 5.67
N ALA A 118 -5.62 -22.25 4.95
CA ALA A 118 -6.02 -20.90 5.33
C ALA A 118 -6.72 -20.87 6.70
N LEU A 119 -6.35 -19.92 7.55
CA LEU A 119 -6.93 -19.76 8.88
C LEU A 119 -8.28 -19.03 8.87
N TYR A 120 -8.51 -18.18 7.87
CA TYR A 120 -9.73 -17.38 7.75
C TYR A 120 -10.35 -17.54 6.36
N ALA A 121 -11.68 -17.60 6.33
CA ALA A 121 -12.45 -17.52 5.09
C ALA A 121 -12.36 -16.10 4.51
N VAL A 122 -12.21 -16.01 3.18
CA VAL A 122 -12.32 -14.75 2.44
C VAL A 122 -13.71 -14.66 1.79
N SER A 123 -14.22 -13.45 1.66
CA SER A 123 -15.56 -13.18 1.16
C SER A 123 -15.57 -11.89 0.32
N PRO A 124 -16.35 -11.84 -0.78
CA PRO A 124 -17.25 -12.89 -1.29
C PRO A 124 -16.60 -13.85 -2.32
N GLY A 125 -15.37 -13.58 -2.77
CA GLY A 125 -14.78 -14.19 -3.97
C GLY A 125 -14.05 -15.52 -3.78
N GLY A 126 -14.09 -16.12 -2.59
CA GLY A 126 -13.48 -17.43 -2.31
C GLY A 126 -11.97 -17.49 -2.63
N GLU A 127 -11.47 -18.67 -2.99
CA GLU A 127 -10.02 -18.88 -3.15
C GLU A 127 -9.37 -18.02 -4.25
N ARG A 128 -10.13 -17.59 -5.28
CA ARG A 128 -9.62 -16.62 -6.26
C ARG A 128 -9.33 -15.25 -5.61
N GLN A 129 -10.19 -14.80 -4.70
CA GLN A 129 -9.93 -13.58 -3.94
C GLN A 129 -8.71 -13.72 -3.04
N ARG A 130 -8.53 -14.89 -2.40
CA ARG A 130 -7.36 -15.18 -1.58
C ARG A 130 -6.08 -15.13 -2.40
N GLU A 131 -6.07 -15.76 -3.57
CA GLU A 131 -4.94 -15.70 -4.49
C GLU A 131 -4.62 -14.25 -4.89
N MET A 132 -5.63 -13.44 -5.20
CA MET A 132 -5.43 -12.02 -5.50
C MET A 132 -4.88 -11.23 -4.30
N ALA A 133 -5.32 -11.55 -3.09
CA ALA A 133 -4.77 -10.98 -1.86
C ALA A 133 -3.29 -11.36 -1.68
N GLU A 134 -2.91 -12.61 -1.93
CA GLU A 134 -1.51 -13.07 -1.89
C GLU A 134 -0.65 -12.35 -2.93
N ARG A 135 -1.15 -12.21 -4.16
CA ARG A 135 -0.48 -11.44 -5.22
C ARG A 135 -0.30 -9.97 -4.82
N PHE A 136 -1.30 -9.37 -4.17
CA PHE A 136 -1.13 -8.03 -3.59
C PHE A 136 -0.04 -7.99 -2.52
N GLY A 137 0.03 -8.97 -1.63
CA GLY A 137 1.11 -9.08 -0.64
C GLY A 137 2.50 -9.13 -1.29
N VAL A 138 2.65 -9.88 -2.37
CA VAL A 138 3.90 -9.90 -3.16
C VAL A 138 4.19 -8.52 -3.78
N ASN A 139 3.20 -7.88 -4.41
CA ASN A 139 3.38 -6.53 -4.96
C ASN A 139 3.78 -5.52 -3.89
N LEU A 140 3.15 -5.57 -2.71
CA LEU A 140 3.43 -4.69 -1.59
C LEU A 140 4.88 -4.84 -1.11
N VAL A 141 5.35 -6.07 -0.92
CA VAL A 141 6.74 -6.34 -0.49
C VAL A 141 7.72 -5.91 -1.58
N MET A 142 7.43 -6.24 -2.84
CA MET A 142 8.29 -5.82 -3.95
C MET A 142 8.37 -4.30 -4.07
N TYR A 143 7.24 -3.60 -3.93
CA TYR A 143 7.21 -2.15 -3.90
C TYR A 143 8.02 -1.56 -2.75
N ALA A 144 7.85 -2.08 -1.53
CA ALA A 144 8.57 -1.60 -0.36
C ALA A 144 10.10 -1.84 -0.44
N LEU A 145 10.53 -2.92 -1.10
CA LEU A 145 11.94 -3.30 -1.18
C LEU A 145 12.68 -2.78 -2.41
N THR A 146 11.96 -2.54 -3.52
CA THR A 146 12.55 -2.15 -4.81
C THR A 146 12.14 -0.75 -5.25
N GLY A 147 11.23 -0.13 -4.51
CA GLY A 147 10.76 1.20 -4.77
C GLY A 147 10.20 1.37 -6.17
N ASN A 148 10.70 2.39 -6.87
CA ASN A 148 10.17 2.81 -8.15
C ASN A 148 10.97 2.30 -9.36
N TYR A 149 11.77 1.25 -9.19
CA TYR A 149 12.64 0.71 -10.25
C TYR A 149 11.93 0.47 -11.60
N LYS A 150 10.61 0.22 -11.59
CA LYS A 150 9.80 0.06 -12.82
C LYS A 150 9.29 1.36 -13.46
N ALA A 151 9.14 2.46 -12.72
CA ALA A 151 8.87 3.74 -13.39
C ALA A 151 10.14 4.32 -14.02
N ASP A 152 11.32 4.02 -13.45
CA ASP A 152 12.60 4.45 -14.01
C ASP A 152 12.85 3.87 -15.40
N GLN A 153 12.42 2.63 -15.66
CA GLN A 153 12.53 2.01 -16.99
C GLN A 153 11.78 2.76 -18.09
N VAL A 154 10.76 3.56 -17.75
CA VAL A 154 10.02 4.38 -18.73
C VAL A 154 10.82 5.63 -19.13
N HIS A 155 11.74 6.10 -18.28
CA HIS A 155 12.60 7.26 -18.55
C HIS A 155 13.93 6.88 -19.21
N VAL A 156 14.31 5.60 -19.24
CA VAL A 156 15.56 5.12 -19.87
C VAL A 156 15.72 5.57 -21.32
N PRO A 157 14.70 5.55 -22.21
CA PRO A 157 14.84 6.06 -23.57
C PRO A 157 15.26 7.53 -23.63
N ALA A 158 14.67 8.39 -22.78
CA ALA A 158 14.98 9.82 -22.72
C ALA A 158 16.37 10.12 -22.12
N LEU A 159 16.87 9.24 -21.24
CA LEU A 159 18.23 9.33 -20.69
C LEU A 159 19.29 8.90 -21.71
N LEU A 160 19.01 7.87 -22.52
CA LEU A 160 19.89 7.44 -23.61
C LEU A 160 19.99 8.51 -24.73
N GLU A 161 18.90 9.23 -25.01
CA GLU A 161 18.87 10.30 -26.00
C GLU A 161 19.72 11.52 -25.60
N ARG A 162 19.88 11.77 -24.28
CA ARG A 162 20.73 12.84 -23.74
C ARG A 162 22.21 12.48 -23.64
N LEU A 163 22.54 11.21 -23.51
CA LEU A 163 23.93 10.71 -23.48
C LEU A 163 24.51 10.48 -24.89
N GLY A 164 23.65 10.41 -25.91
CA GLY A 164 24.04 10.31 -27.32
C GLY A 164 24.27 11.66 -28.02
N GLN A 165 24.20 12.77 -27.29
CA GLN A 165 24.55 14.12 -27.76
C GLN A 165 25.92 14.56 -27.25
#